data_AF-A0A661VL50-F1
#
_entry.id   AF-A0A661VL50-F1
#
_cell.length_a   1.000
_cell.length_b   1.000
_cell.length_c   1.000
_cell.angle_alpha   90.00
_cell.angle_beta   90.00
_cell.angle_gamma   90.00
#
_symmetry.space_group_name_H-M   'P 1'
#
loop_
_entity.id
_entity.type
_entity.pdbx_description
1 polymer ?
#
loop_
_entity_poly.entity_id
_entity_poly.type
_entity_poly.pdbx_seq_one_letter_code
_entity_poly.pdbx_strand_id
1 'polypeptide(L)' 'MTSIKFGTDGWRAIIAEDFTFGNVRVCAQSVANYLKDAGLAHRGLVIGYD' A
#
# COMPACT_ATOMS: atom_id res chain seq x y z
N MET A 1 -6.69 10.45 -9.67
CA MET A 1 -5.93 9.32 -9.11
C MET A 1 -5.22 8.66 -10.26
N THR A 2 -3.90 8.58 -10.22
CA THR A 2 -3.14 7.77 -11.17
C THR A 2 -3.19 6.30 -10.77
N SER A 3 -2.97 5.41 -11.73
CA SER A 3 -3.09 3.96 -11.53
C SER A 3 -1.93 3.43 -10.68
N ILE A 4 -2.24 2.68 -9.61
CA ILE A 4 -1.24 1.93 -8.84
C ILE A 4 -0.93 0.62 -9.58
N LYS A 5 0.35 0.39 -9.89
CA LYS A 5 0.82 -0.84 -10.53
C LYS A 5 1.89 -1.53 -9.70
N PHE A 6 1.60 -2.74 -9.25
CA PHE A 6 2.55 -3.59 -8.53
C PHE A 6 3.43 -4.36 -9.51
N GLY A 7 4.75 -4.29 -9.31
CA GLY A 7 5.75 -5.17 -9.92
C GLY A 7 6.14 -6.31 -8.97
N THR A 8 7.25 -6.99 -9.26
CA THR A 8 7.79 -8.06 -8.40
C THR A 8 8.25 -7.55 -7.04
N ASP A 9 8.76 -6.31 -6.99
CA ASP A 9 9.28 -5.67 -5.77
C ASP A 9 8.27 -4.70 -5.13
N GLY A 10 6.97 -4.95 -5.31
CA GLY A 10 5.91 -4.07 -4.84
C GLY A 10 5.62 -2.91 -5.78
N TRP A 11 5.10 -1.80 -5.24
CA TRP A 11 4.76 -0.61 -6.00
C TRP A 11 5.87 0.44 -5.90
N ARG A 12 6.49 0.78 -7.03
CA ARG A 12 7.44 1.89 -7.18
C ARG A 12 6.83 2.95 -8.09
N ALA A 13 7.02 4.22 -7.74
CA ALA A 13 6.42 5.36 -8.43
C ALA A 13 7.26 6.63 -8.24
N ILE A 14 7.07 7.61 -9.12
CA ILE A 14 7.75 8.91 -9.06
C ILE A 14 7.06 9.78 -7.99
N ILE A 15 7.87 10.41 -7.12
CA ILE A 15 7.37 11.30 -6.05
C ILE A 15 6.63 12.49 -6.65
N ALA A 16 5.50 12.85 -6.03
CA ALA A 16 4.60 13.94 -6.43
C ALA A 16 3.86 13.76 -7.77
N GLU A 17 4.20 12.75 -8.57
CA GLU A 17 3.42 12.32 -9.73
C GLU A 17 2.48 11.17 -9.34
N ASP A 18 3.05 10.00 -9.09
CA ASP A 18 2.31 8.77 -8.77
C ASP A 18 2.45 8.39 -7.30
N PHE A 19 3.63 8.60 -6.71
CA PHE A 19 3.86 8.40 -5.30
C PHE A 19 3.40 9.64 -4.52
N THR A 20 2.08 9.77 -4.44
CA THR A 20 1.38 10.89 -3.77
C THR A 20 0.77 10.42 -2.45
N PHE A 21 0.52 11.35 -1.52
CA PHE A 21 -0.22 11.05 -0.28
C PHE A 21 -1.58 10.38 -0.54
N GLY A 22 -2.23 10.73 -1.66
CA GLY A 22 -3.48 10.11 -2.09
C GLY A 22 -3.31 8.62 -2.37
N ASN A 23 -2.37 8.26 -3.24
CA ASN A 23 -2.14 6.87 -3.62
C ASN A 23 -1.53 6.04 -2.48
N VAL A 24 -0.68 6.63 -1.63
CA VAL A 24 -0.18 5.96 -0.41
C VAL A 24 -1.33 5.61 0.53
N ARG A 25 -2.30 6.51 0.73
CA ARG A 25 -3.50 6.23 1.54
C ARG A 25 -4.33 5.09 0.97
N VAL A 26 -4.54 5.08 -0.35
CA VAL A 26 -5.26 3.99 -1.04
C VAL A 26 -4.52 2.66 -0.85
N CYS A 27 -3.21 2.63 -1.07
CA CYS A 27 -2.39 1.44 -0.88
C CYS A 27 -2.49 0.91 0.57
N ALA A 28 -2.28 1.77 1.56
CA ALA A 28 -2.34 1.40 2.97
C ALA A 28 -3.73 0.88 3.39
N GLN A 29 -4.80 1.54 2.95
CA GLN A 29 -6.16 1.09 3.25
C GLN A 29 -6.48 -0.26 2.60
N SER A 30 -6.03 -0.47 1.36
CA SER A 30 -6.21 -1.75 0.66
C SER A 30 -5.48 -2.89 1.36
N VAL A 31 -4.26 -2.67 1.85
CA VAL A 31 -3.54 -3.67 2.68
C VAL A 31 -4.30 -3.96 3.98
N ALA A 32 -4.79 -2.93 4.66
CA ALA A 32 -5.56 -3.09 5.89
C ALA A 32 -6.86 -3.89 5.65
N ASN A 33 -7.56 -3.62 4.55
CA ASN A 33 -8.76 -4.36 4.16
C ASN A 33 -8.43 -5.82 3.84
N TYR A 34 -7.38 -6.05 3.04
CA TYR A 34 -6.91 -7.41 2.73
C TYR A 34 -6.60 -8.23 3.98
N LEU A 35 -5.92 -7.65 4.97
CA LEU A 35 -5.61 -8.35 6.23
C LEU A 35 -6.87 -8.65 7.05
N LYS A 36 -7.88 -7.79 7.02
CA LYS A 36 -9.18 -8.05 7.66
C LYS A 36 -9.93 -9.17 6.95
N ASP A 37 -10.03 -9.11 5.63
CA ASP A 37 -10.73 -10.09 4.80
C ASP A 37 -10.07 -11.48 4.88
N ALA A 38 -8.74 -11.51 5.00
CA ALA A 38 -7.98 -12.74 5.22
C ALA A 38 -8.03 -13.27 6.68
N GLY A 39 -8.68 -12.56 7.61
CA GLY A 39 -8.71 -12.92 9.04
C GLY A 39 -7.36 -12.77 9.76
N LEU A 40 -6.40 -12.06 9.16
CA LEU A 40 -5.03 -11.91 9.65
C LEU A 40 -4.79 -10.64 10.46
N ALA A 41 -5.76 -9.73 10.53
CA ALA A 41 -5.63 -8.44 11.21
C ALA A 41 -5.12 -8.54 12.66
N HIS A 42 -5.45 -9.61 13.39
CA HIS A 42 -5.01 -9.85 14.76
C HIS A 42 -3.49 -10.01 14.93
N ARG A 43 -2.76 -10.33 13.86
CA ARG A 43 -1.29 -10.50 13.88
C ARG A 43 -0.55 -9.17 13.87
N GLY A 44 -1.24 -8.06 13.58
CA GLY A 44 -0.63 -6.77 13.33
C GLY A 44 0.10 -6.69 11.98
N LEU A 45 0.67 -5.53 11.68
CA LEU A 45 1.45 -5.26 10.48
C LEU A 45 2.70 -4.47 10.88
N VAL A 46 3.88 -4.95 10.48
CA VAL A 46 5.15 -4.24 10.67
C VAL A 46 5.36 -3.27 9.53
N ILE A 47 5.74 -2.03 9.85
CA ILE A 47 6.05 -0.98 8.87
C ILE A 47 7.52 -0.61 9.04
N GLY A 48 8.30 -0.76 7.97
CA GLY A 48 9.69 -0.33 7.87
C GLY A 48 9.89 0.61 6.69
N TYR A 49 10.91 1.45 6.75
CA TYR A 49 11.30 2.40 5.72
C TYR A 49 12.83 2.57 5.72
N ASP A 50 13.38 3.06 4.61
CA ASP A 50 14.79 3.42 4.41
C ASP A 50 15.06 4.93 4.56
#